data_AF-A0A7V4WWR3-F1
#
_entry.id   AF-A0A7V4WWR3-F1
#
_cell.length_a   1.000
_cell.length_b   1.000
_cell.length_c   1.000
_cell.angle_alpha   90.00
_cell.angle_beta   90.00
_cell.angle_gamma   90.00
#
_symmetry.space_group_name_H-M   'P 1'
#
loop_
_entity.id
_entity.type
_entity.pdbx_description
1 polymer ?
#
loop_
_entity_poly.entity_id
_entity_poly.type
_entity_poly.pdbx_seq_one_letter_code
_entity_poly.pdbx_strand_id
1 'polypeptide(L)'
;MCGPELSDLEYTIWRRYDPSQVMVFGINDGESTELASSFVRNFGLTYPVLHDPRRDVYFNYNVGGITPYPRDVIIDQEGIIRYIHSEYDPQVMIRTIDELLELASVEDQNSGNFPKTFRLKAYPNPFNPQTSVQFESITQEAVDLEVFDLQGRLVFKKSLGRFRAGQIVKKKLNFASRPSGVYYLRLRSGKTQEVIKLVVVR
;
A
#
# COMPACT_ATOMS: atom_id res chain seq x y z
N MET A 1 17.49 -9.28 -19.81
CA MET A 1 16.75 -8.03 -20.06
C MET A 1 15.82 -8.22 -21.27
N CYS A 2 14.51 -7.99 -21.09
CA CYS A 2 13.57 -7.90 -22.22
C CYS A 2 13.77 -6.56 -22.93
N GLY A 3 14.47 -6.57 -24.07
CA GLY A 3 14.73 -5.42 -24.94
C GLY A 3 13.52 -4.50 -25.19
N PRO A 4 12.40 -5.05 -25.69
CA PRO A 4 11.24 -4.24 -26.08
C PRO A 4 10.55 -3.53 -24.91
N GLU A 5 10.29 -4.25 -23.81
CA GLU A 5 9.54 -3.72 -22.67
C GLU A 5 10.30 -2.60 -21.93
N LEU A 6 11.61 -2.77 -21.73
CA LEU A 6 12.43 -1.74 -21.07
C LEU A 6 12.53 -0.46 -21.91
N SER A 7 12.56 -0.59 -23.24
CA SER A 7 12.53 0.57 -24.15
C SER A 7 11.17 1.24 -24.18
N ASP A 8 10.08 0.50 -24.00
CA ASP A 8 8.73 1.06 -24.01
C ASP A 8 8.45 1.83 -22.71
N LEU A 9 8.88 1.30 -21.55
CA LEU A 9 8.81 1.98 -20.25
C LEU A 9 9.44 3.37 -20.24
N GLU A 10 10.51 3.58 -21.03
CA GLU A 10 11.14 4.89 -21.23
C GLU A 10 10.11 5.94 -21.70
N TYR A 11 9.28 5.59 -22.68
CA TYR A 11 8.33 6.51 -23.30
C TYR A 11 6.95 6.47 -22.65
N THR A 12 6.47 5.30 -22.25
CA THR A 12 5.11 5.13 -21.71
C THR A 12 4.99 5.63 -20.28
N ILE A 13 6.04 5.48 -19.46
CA ILE A 13 6.03 5.84 -18.05
C ILE A 13 7.08 6.90 -17.73
N TRP A 14 8.37 6.60 -17.92
CA TRP A 14 9.45 7.45 -17.39
C TRP A 14 9.42 8.89 -17.93
N ARG A 15 9.23 9.06 -19.25
CA ARG A 15 9.13 10.38 -19.87
C ARG A 15 7.74 11.00 -19.79
N ARG A 16 6.72 10.23 -19.39
CA ARG A 16 5.34 10.69 -19.28
C ARG A 16 5.10 11.48 -17.99
N TYR A 17 5.73 11.06 -16.90
CA TYR A 17 5.52 11.63 -15.56
C TYR A 17 6.70 12.48 -15.11
N ASP A 18 6.45 13.43 -14.20
CA ASP A 18 7.52 14.18 -13.55
C ASP A 18 8.31 13.24 -12.61
N PRO A 19 9.66 13.17 -12.74
CA PRO A 19 10.49 12.32 -11.88
C PRO A 19 10.40 12.62 -10.37
N SER A 20 9.93 13.82 -10.00
CA SER A 20 9.65 14.17 -8.60
C SER A 20 8.39 13.52 -8.05
N GLN A 21 7.49 13.06 -8.93
CA GLN A 21 6.22 12.42 -8.58
C GLN A 21 6.25 10.90 -8.83
N VAL A 22 6.88 10.47 -9.91
CA VAL A 22 6.98 9.06 -10.31
C VAL A 22 8.41 8.73 -10.70
N MET A 23 9.01 7.76 -10.01
CA MET A 23 10.36 7.29 -10.30
C MET A 23 10.33 5.87 -10.84
N VAL A 24 11.09 5.63 -11.91
CA VAL A 24 11.21 4.32 -12.55
C VAL A 24 12.61 3.78 -12.29
N PHE A 25 12.70 2.50 -11.91
CA PHE A 25 13.96 1.79 -11.76
C PHE A 25 13.94 0.49 -12.56
N GLY A 26 14.92 0.30 -13.43
CA GLY A 26 15.21 -1.02 -14.00
C GLY A 26 16.03 -1.85 -13.01
N ILE A 27 15.65 -3.10 -12.76
CA ILE A 27 16.45 -4.01 -11.94
C ILE A 27 17.18 -5.00 -12.85
N ASN A 28 18.50 -4.95 -12.87
CA ASN A 28 19.33 -5.96 -13.50
C ASN A 28 19.58 -7.11 -12.51
N ASP A 29 18.97 -8.26 -12.76
CA ASP A 29 18.95 -9.41 -11.86
C ASP A 29 20.13 -10.39 -12.02
N GLY A 30 21.24 -9.96 -12.64
CA GLY A 30 22.46 -10.77 -12.67
C GLY A 30 23.32 -10.65 -13.92
N GLU A 31 22.96 -9.80 -14.88
CA GLU A 31 23.82 -9.51 -16.03
C GLU A 31 25.04 -8.68 -15.59
N SER A 32 26.16 -8.81 -16.31
CA SER A 32 27.36 -8.04 -16.00
C SER A 32 27.10 -6.54 -16.18
N THR A 33 27.83 -5.71 -15.43
CA THR A 33 27.71 -4.25 -15.50
C THR A 33 27.96 -3.73 -16.92
N GLU A 34 28.86 -4.36 -17.67
CA GLU A 34 29.20 -4.01 -19.06
C GLU A 34 28.04 -4.30 -20.02
N LEU A 35 27.37 -5.45 -19.85
CA LEU A 35 26.20 -5.83 -20.64
C LEU A 35 25.03 -4.90 -20.36
N ALA A 36 24.73 -4.65 -19.09
CA ALA A 36 23.68 -3.72 -18.68
C ALA A 36 23.96 -2.29 -19.17
N SER A 37 25.19 -1.81 -19.03
CA SER A 37 25.57 -0.47 -19.50
C SER A 37 25.48 -0.34 -21.02
N SER A 38 25.84 -1.40 -21.75
CA SER A 38 25.71 -1.43 -23.21
C SER A 38 24.24 -1.46 -23.63
N PHE A 39 23.41 -2.21 -22.92
CA PHE A 39 21.97 -2.25 -23.13
C PHE A 39 21.34 -0.87 -22.91
N VAL A 40 21.61 -0.21 -21.77
CA VAL A 40 21.15 1.15 -21.47
C VAL A 40 21.49 2.12 -22.59
N ARG A 41 22.74 2.11 -23.08
CA ARG A 41 23.16 2.97 -24.19
C ARG A 41 22.46 2.64 -25.50
N ASN A 42 22.34 1.36 -25.83
CA ASN A 42 21.76 0.91 -27.11
C ASN A 42 20.27 1.23 -27.21
N PHE A 43 19.54 1.16 -26.10
CA PHE A 43 18.11 1.47 -26.06
C PHE A 43 17.81 2.91 -25.63
N GLY A 44 18.84 3.72 -25.35
CA GLY A 44 18.69 5.13 -24.98
C GLY A 44 17.91 5.34 -23.67
N LEU A 45 18.04 4.41 -22.72
CA LEU A 45 17.31 4.48 -21.45
C LEU A 45 17.87 5.62 -20.60
N THR A 46 16.98 6.43 -20.03
CA THR A 46 17.37 7.55 -19.17
C THR A 46 16.90 7.42 -17.74
N TYR A 47 16.01 6.47 -17.44
CA TYR A 47 15.73 6.07 -16.06
C TYR A 47 16.89 5.25 -15.45
N PRO A 48 17.10 5.31 -14.12
CA PRO A 48 18.16 4.55 -13.46
C PRO A 48 17.98 3.03 -13.57
N VAL A 49 19.06 2.32 -13.88
CA VAL A 49 19.13 0.85 -13.83
C VAL A 49 20.03 0.42 -12.67
N LEU A 50 19.46 -0.34 -11.72
CA LEU A 50 20.12 -0.81 -10.52
C LEU A 50 20.62 -2.25 -10.69
N HIS A 51 21.77 -2.55 -10.09
CA HIS A 51 22.39 -3.88 -10.12
C HIS A 51 21.96 -4.69 -8.91
N ASP A 52 21.38 -5.88 -9.14
CA ASP A 52 21.01 -6.85 -8.10
C ASP A 52 21.84 -8.14 -8.24
N PRO A 53 23.14 -8.12 -7.88
CA PRO A 53 24.07 -9.23 -8.13
C PRO A 53 23.72 -10.49 -7.32
N ARG A 54 23.02 -10.32 -6.19
CA ARG A 54 22.61 -11.43 -5.31
C ARG A 54 21.17 -11.89 -5.58
N ARG A 55 20.45 -11.22 -6.47
CA ARG A 55 19.04 -11.50 -6.80
C ARG A 55 18.10 -11.34 -5.62
N ASP A 56 18.51 -10.59 -4.60
CA ASP A 56 17.73 -10.40 -3.37
C ASP A 56 16.44 -9.63 -3.68
N VAL A 57 16.52 -8.61 -4.55
CA VAL A 57 15.35 -7.84 -4.99
C VAL A 57 14.46 -8.73 -5.85
N TYR A 58 15.04 -9.47 -6.80
CA TYR A 58 14.29 -10.41 -7.63
C TYR A 58 13.48 -11.41 -6.78
N PHE A 59 14.10 -12.08 -5.80
CA PHE A 59 13.40 -13.08 -4.99
C PHE A 59 12.35 -12.49 -4.06
N ASN A 60 12.57 -11.29 -3.53
CA ASN A 60 11.58 -10.64 -2.64
C ASN A 60 10.31 -10.22 -3.38
N TYR A 61 10.41 -9.89 -4.68
CA TYR A 61 9.28 -9.41 -5.48
C TYR A 61 8.71 -10.47 -6.42
N ASN A 62 9.32 -11.66 -6.55
CA ASN A 62 8.76 -12.76 -7.35
C ASN A 62 7.76 -13.61 -6.56
N VAL A 63 6.64 -12.99 -6.17
CA VAL A 63 5.54 -13.67 -5.45
C VAL A 63 4.83 -14.63 -6.41
N GLY A 64 4.78 -15.91 -6.05
CA GLY A 64 4.10 -16.96 -6.83
C GLY A 64 5.01 -17.93 -7.60
N GLY A 65 6.34 -17.81 -7.48
CA GLY A 65 7.32 -18.73 -8.08
C GLY A 65 8.29 -18.04 -9.04
N ILE A 66 9.31 -18.76 -9.50
CA ILE A 66 10.33 -18.21 -10.42
C ILE A 66 9.72 -18.09 -11.83
N THR A 67 9.62 -16.87 -12.33
CA THR A 67 9.17 -16.56 -13.69
C THR A 67 10.37 -16.21 -14.58
N PRO A 68 10.43 -16.73 -15.83
CA PRO A 68 11.45 -16.30 -16.80
C PRO A 68 11.14 -14.91 -17.39
N TYR A 69 9.90 -14.43 -17.20
CA TYR A 69 9.44 -13.13 -17.66
C TYR A 69 9.78 -12.04 -16.63
N PRO A 70 10.09 -10.83 -17.10
CA PRO A 70 10.25 -9.66 -16.24
C PRO A 70 8.96 -9.40 -15.45
N ARG A 71 9.11 -8.66 -14.36
CA ARG A 71 8.01 -8.36 -13.45
C ARG A 71 7.97 -6.86 -13.19
N ASP A 72 6.81 -6.30 -13.44
CA ASP A 72 6.53 -4.90 -13.23
C ASP A 72 5.89 -4.72 -11.86
N VAL A 73 6.38 -3.76 -11.09
CA VAL A 73 5.90 -3.46 -9.73
C VAL A 73 5.67 -1.95 -9.62
N ILE A 74 4.47 -1.55 -9.19
CA ILE A 74 4.17 -0.16 -8.82
C ILE A 74 3.98 -0.11 -7.32
N ILE A 75 4.73 0.79 -6.68
CA ILE A 75 4.75 0.99 -5.23
C ILE A 75 4.29 2.42 -4.98
N ASP A 76 3.34 2.62 -4.06
CA ASP A 76 2.90 3.96 -3.66
C ASP A 76 3.88 4.64 -2.68
N GLN A 77 3.60 5.89 -2.33
CA GLN A 77 4.49 6.71 -1.48
C GLN A 77 4.65 6.15 -0.06
N GLU A 78 3.74 5.26 0.37
CA GLU A 78 3.79 4.58 1.66
C GLU A 78 4.46 3.21 1.61
N GLY A 79 5.03 2.85 0.45
CA GLY A 79 5.75 1.60 0.26
C GLY A 79 4.84 0.40 0.05
N ILE A 80 3.57 0.59 -0.28
CA ILE A 80 2.62 -0.50 -0.54
C ILE A 80 2.64 -0.83 -2.03
N ILE A 81 2.72 -2.13 -2.35
CA ILE A 81 2.61 -2.61 -3.73
C ILE A 81 1.15 -2.45 -4.18
N ARG A 82 0.93 -1.69 -5.26
CA ARG A 82 -0.39 -1.40 -5.84
C ARG A 82 -0.62 -2.12 -7.15
N TYR A 83 0.45 -2.55 -7.81
CA TYR A 83 0.42 -3.34 -9.02
C TYR A 83 1.62 -4.29 -9.03
N ILE A 84 1.40 -5.54 -9.43
CA ILE A 84 2.46 -6.54 -9.60
C ILE A 84 2.03 -7.56 -10.65
N HIS A 85 2.67 -7.55 -11.82
CA HIS A 85 2.36 -8.47 -12.92
C HIS A 85 3.62 -8.89 -13.68
N SER A 86 3.57 -10.07 -14.31
CA SER A 86 4.63 -10.59 -15.18
C SER A 86 4.32 -10.43 -16.67
N GLU A 87 3.27 -9.69 -16.97
CA GLU A 87 2.85 -9.31 -18.32
C GLU A 87 2.81 -7.79 -18.37
N TYR A 88 3.49 -7.23 -19.37
CA TYR A 88 3.59 -5.80 -19.56
C TYR A 88 2.28 -5.25 -20.15
N ASP A 89 1.54 -4.48 -19.34
CA ASP A 89 0.31 -3.78 -19.73
C ASP A 89 0.43 -2.28 -19.39
N PRO A 90 0.86 -1.44 -20.35
CA PRO A 90 1.08 -0.02 -20.09
C PRO A 90 -0.21 0.73 -19.77
N GLN A 91 -1.38 0.27 -20.24
CA GLN A 91 -2.65 0.95 -19.97
C GLN A 91 -3.06 0.79 -18.51
N VAL A 92 -2.92 -0.43 -17.96
CA VAL A 92 -3.19 -0.68 -16.54
C VAL A 92 -2.16 0.01 -15.66
N MET A 93 -0.89 0.03 -16.06
CA MET A 93 0.16 0.75 -15.33
C MET A 93 -0.10 2.26 -15.29
N ILE A 94 -0.39 2.87 -16.44
CA ILE A 94 -0.74 4.31 -16.54
C ILE A 94 -1.93 4.61 -15.65
N ARG A 95 -3.01 3.84 -15.76
CA ARG A 95 -4.20 4.02 -14.93
C ARG A 95 -3.88 3.94 -13.43
N THR A 96 -3.06 2.95 -13.03
CA THR A 96 -2.67 2.78 -11.63
C THR A 96 -1.87 3.99 -11.13
N ILE A 97 -0.93 4.49 -11.93
CA ILE A 97 -0.11 5.66 -11.57
C ILE A 97 -0.97 6.92 -11.51
N ASP A 98 -1.84 7.15 -12.51
CA ASP A 98 -2.75 8.30 -12.53
C ASP A 98 -3.67 8.29 -11.30
N GLU A 99 -4.24 7.13 -10.93
CA GLU A 99 -5.03 6.97 -9.70
C GLU A 99 -4.21 7.30 -8.44
N LEU A 100 -2.93 6.90 -8.37
CA LEU A 100 -2.05 7.21 -7.24
C LEU A 100 -1.67 8.69 -7.17
N LEU A 101 -1.41 9.32 -8.31
CA LEU A 101 -1.08 10.74 -8.40
C LEU A 101 -2.29 11.62 -8.11
N GLU A 102 -3.49 11.20 -8.52
CA GLU A 102 -4.73 11.87 -8.15
C GLU A 102 -4.94 11.79 -6.62
N LEU A 103 -4.76 10.61 -6.03
CA LEU A 103 -4.83 10.47 -4.56
C LEU A 103 -3.80 11.34 -3.84
N ALA A 104 -2.56 11.43 -4.34
CA ALA A 104 -1.50 12.25 -3.75
C ALA A 104 -1.73 13.76 -3.95
N SER A 105 -2.23 14.18 -5.11
CA SER A 105 -2.53 15.60 -5.38
C SER A 105 -3.75 16.12 -4.61
N VAL A 106 -4.69 15.24 -4.28
CA VAL A 106 -5.79 15.51 -3.34
C VAL A 106 -5.28 15.73 -1.90
N GLU A 107 -4.06 15.30 -1.56
CA GLU A 107 -3.47 15.60 -0.24
C GLU A 107 -2.90 17.02 -0.15
N ASP A 108 -2.48 17.63 -1.28
CA ASP A 108 -1.77 18.92 -1.31
C ASP A 108 -2.64 20.14 -1.68
N GLN A 109 -3.82 19.98 -2.29
CA GLN A 109 -4.67 21.10 -2.70
C GLN A 109 -6.16 20.84 -2.34
N ASN A 110 -6.67 21.48 -1.28
CA ASN A 110 -8.04 21.39 -0.72
C ASN A 110 -8.37 20.09 0.05
N SER A 111 -8.60 20.11 1.37
CA SER A 111 -9.76 20.79 1.99
C SER A 111 -11.04 20.76 1.12
N GLY A 112 -11.40 19.61 0.55
CA GLY A 112 -12.50 19.55 -0.42
C GLY A 112 -13.08 18.16 -0.70
N ASN A 113 -13.44 17.42 0.35
CA ASN A 113 -14.53 16.44 0.33
C ASN A 113 -14.39 15.15 -0.51
N PHE A 114 -13.23 14.48 -0.45
CA PHE A 114 -13.19 13.01 -0.46
C PHE A 114 -12.71 12.52 0.90
N PRO A 115 -13.33 11.47 1.48
CA PRO A 115 -12.99 11.05 2.83
C PRO A 115 -11.56 10.52 2.82
N LYS A 116 -10.63 11.25 3.46
CA LYS A 116 -9.41 10.62 4.00
C LYS A 116 -9.89 9.34 4.67
N THR A 117 -9.47 8.19 4.18
CA THR A 117 -9.83 6.93 4.84
C THR A 117 -9.03 6.90 6.13
N PHE A 118 -9.66 6.49 7.22
CA PHE A 118 -8.88 6.18 8.42
C PHE A 118 -7.83 5.12 8.03
N ARG A 119 -6.68 5.11 8.72
CA ARG A 119 -5.74 4.00 8.66
C ARG A 119 -5.90 3.15 9.91
N LEU A 120 -7.02 2.44 10.03
CA LEU A 120 -7.30 1.55 11.15
C LEU A 120 -6.59 0.21 10.97
N LYS A 121 -5.72 -0.13 11.92
CA LYS A 121 -5.02 -1.42 11.95
C LYS A 121 -5.21 -2.08 13.32
N ALA A 122 -5.28 -3.40 13.33
CA ALA A 122 -5.23 -4.19 14.56
C ALA A 122 -4.06 -5.17 14.47
N TYR A 123 -3.16 -5.12 15.45
CA TYR A 123 -2.02 -6.02 15.53
C TYR A 123 -1.81 -6.52 16.98
N PRO A 124 -1.65 -7.83 17.19
CA PRO A 124 -1.77 -8.91 16.19
C PRO A 124 -3.23 -9.13 15.74
N ASN A 125 -3.42 -9.71 14.55
CA ASN A 125 -4.72 -10.19 14.05
C ASN A 125 -4.46 -11.34 13.06
N PRO A 126 -4.79 -12.61 13.38
CA PRO A 126 -5.54 -13.08 14.55
C PRO A 126 -4.87 -12.83 15.92
N PHE A 127 -5.65 -12.86 17.01
CA PHE A 127 -5.13 -12.59 18.37
C PHE A 127 -5.80 -13.42 19.49
N ASN A 128 -5.11 -13.54 20.63
CA ASN A 128 -5.58 -14.24 21.83
C ASN A 128 -5.12 -13.55 23.15
N PRO A 129 -6.02 -13.08 24.03
CA PRO A 129 -7.30 -12.46 23.74
C PRO A 129 -7.14 -10.94 23.52
N GLN A 130 -5.91 -10.43 23.41
CA GLN A 130 -5.62 -8.99 23.30
C GLN A 130 -5.03 -8.61 21.95
N THR A 131 -5.42 -7.44 21.44
CA THR A 131 -4.82 -6.81 20.26
C THR A 131 -4.64 -5.31 20.49
N SER A 132 -3.73 -4.69 19.76
CA SER A 132 -3.56 -3.24 19.74
C SER A 132 -4.17 -2.67 18.47
N VAL A 133 -5.13 -1.77 18.66
CA VAL A 133 -5.74 -0.99 17.58
C VAL A 133 -4.95 0.30 17.42
N GLN A 134 -4.47 0.56 16.21
CA GLN A 134 -3.82 1.79 15.83
C GLN A 134 -4.68 2.50 14.77
N PHE A 135 -4.85 3.80 14.91
CA PHE A 135 -5.45 4.64 13.88
C PHE A 135 -4.79 6.00 13.83
N GLU A 136 -4.88 6.65 12.68
CA GLU A 136 -4.51 8.06 12.51
C GLU A 136 -5.78 8.91 12.52
N SER A 137 -5.82 9.94 13.38
CA SER A 137 -6.95 10.86 13.40
C SER A 137 -6.86 11.81 12.23
N ILE A 138 -7.81 11.73 11.29
CA ILE A 138 -7.85 12.58 10.09
C ILE A 138 -8.68 13.85 10.29
N THR A 139 -9.56 13.88 11.30
CA THR A 139 -10.38 15.04 11.69
C THR A 139 -10.15 15.40 13.15
N GLN A 140 -10.59 16.59 13.56
CA GLN A 140 -10.65 17.01 14.97
C GLN A 140 -11.97 16.61 15.65
N GLU A 141 -12.74 15.73 15.02
CA GLU A 141 -14.02 15.25 15.56
C GLU A 141 -13.79 14.18 16.63
N ALA A 142 -14.87 13.85 17.35
CA ALA A 142 -14.82 12.82 18.37
C ALA A 142 -14.76 11.45 17.72
N VAL A 143 -13.80 10.63 18.16
CA VAL A 143 -13.59 9.27 17.69
C VAL A 143 -14.33 8.28 18.59
N ASP A 144 -15.17 7.45 17.98
CA ASP A 144 -15.82 6.32 18.61
C ASP A 144 -15.26 5.00 18.06
N LEU A 145 -15.04 4.04 18.96
CA LEU A 145 -14.64 2.69 18.64
C LEU A 145 -15.77 1.72 19.00
N GLU A 146 -16.22 0.94 18.04
CA GLU A 146 -17.34 0.00 18.17
C GLU A 146 -16.94 -1.38 17.64
N VAL A 147 -17.39 -2.46 18.27
CA VAL A 147 -17.16 -3.83 17.79
C VAL A 147 -18.49 -4.54 17.63
N PHE A 148 -18.65 -5.21 16.49
CA PHE A 148 -19.81 -6.02 16.15
C PHE A 148 -19.44 -7.50 16.00
N ASP A 149 -20.35 -8.40 16.37
CA ASP A 149 -20.23 -9.81 16.00
C ASP A 149 -20.73 -10.06 14.56
N LEU A 150 -20.65 -11.32 14.10
CA LEU A 150 -21.11 -11.73 12.76
C LEU A 150 -22.61 -11.51 12.52
N GLN A 151 -23.41 -11.45 13.58
CA GLN A 151 -24.85 -11.18 13.51
C GLN A 151 -25.14 -9.66 13.51
N GLY A 152 -24.11 -8.81 13.50
CA GLY A 152 -24.23 -7.36 13.55
C GLY A 152 -24.60 -6.81 14.93
N ARG A 153 -24.51 -7.61 16.00
CA ARG A 153 -24.79 -7.13 17.36
C ARG A 153 -23.59 -6.36 17.88
N LEU A 154 -23.84 -5.17 18.44
CA LEU A 154 -22.82 -4.34 19.10
C LEU A 154 -22.37 -5.02 20.40
N VAL A 155 -21.11 -5.45 20.47
CA VAL A 155 -20.52 -6.13 21.63
C VAL A 155 -19.50 -5.28 22.39
N PHE A 156 -19.03 -4.17 21.82
CA PHE A 156 -18.16 -3.22 22.52
C PHE A 156 -18.37 -1.82 21.94
N LYS A 157 -18.37 -0.80 22.80
CA LYS A 157 -18.36 0.60 22.40
C LYS A 157 -17.52 1.41 23.37
N LYS A 158 -16.69 2.30 22.83
CA LYS A 158 -15.87 3.24 23.60
C LYS A 158 -15.69 4.54 22.85
N SER A 159 -16.09 5.65 23.46
CA SER A 159 -15.73 6.98 22.94
C SER A 159 -14.32 7.34 23.41
N LEU A 160 -13.47 7.75 22.48
CA LEU A 160 -12.07 8.09 22.70
C LEU A 160 -11.83 9.60 22.81
N GLY A 161 -12.84 10.41 22.48
CA GLY A 161 -12.72 11.86 22.46
C GLY A 161 -12.11 12.38 21.16
N ARG A 162 -11.65 13.64 21.17
CA ARG A 162 -11.08 14.32 20.00
C ARG A 162 -9.56 14.20 20.00
N PHE A 163 -8.98 14.08 18.81
CA PHE A 163 -7.54 14.04 18.59
C PHE A 163 -7.14 15.12 17.59
N ARG A 164 -5.84 15.47 17.56
CA ARG A 164 -5.32 16.37 16.52
C ARG A 164 -5.32 15.63 15.18
N ALA A 165 -5.58 16.35 14.09
CA ALA A 165 -5.40 15.79 12.75
C ALA A 165 -3.95 15.33 12.56
N GLY A 166 -3.74 14.16 11.94
CA GLY A 166 -2.45 13.47 11.81
C GLY A 166 -1.99 12.72 13.07
N GLN A 167 -2.72 12.78 14.19
CA GLN A 167 -2.28 12.12 15.42
C GLN A 167 -2.46 10.61 15.32
N ILE A 168 -1.36 9.86 15.47
CA ILE A 168 -1.40 8.41 15.61
C ILE A 168 -1.80 8.03 17.04
N VAL A 169 -2.89 7.29 17.17
CA VAL A 169 -3.45 6.83 18.44
C VAL A 169 -3.39 5.30 18.50
N LYS A 170 -2.90 4.78 19.64
CA LYS A 170 -2.87 3.34 19.94
C LYS A 170 -3.75 3.02 21.14
N LYS A 171 -4.65 2.04 21.01
CA LYS A 171 -5.54 1.55 22.08
C LYS A 171 -5.53 0.03 22.14
N LYS A 172 -5.38 -0.51 23.36
CA LYS A 172 -5.50 -1.95 23.59
C LYS A 172 -6.97 -2.36 23.65
N LEU A 173 -7.29 -3.46 22.99
CA LEU A 173 -8.56 -4.17 23.13
C LEU A 173 -8.33 -5.53 23.78
N ASN A 174 -9.26 -5.91 24.66
CA ASN A 174 -9.23 -7.18 25.38
C ASN A 174 -10.56 -7.92 25.18
N PHE A 175 -10.49 -9.12 24.63
CA PHE A 175 -11.61 -10.00 24.31
C PHE A 175 -11.67 -11.23 25.25
N ALA A 176 -11.05 -11.16 26.43
CA ALA A 176 -11.01 -12.28 27.38
C ALA A 176 -12.41 -12.88 27.67
N SER A 177 -13.44 -12.04 27.74
CA SER A 177 -14.83 -12.44 27.99
C SER A 177 -15.68 -12.67 26.72
N ARG A 178 -15.07 -12.70 25.53
CA ARG A 178 -15.78 -12.81 24.24
C ARG A 178 -15.37 -14.08 23.49
N PRO A 179 -16.29 -14.90 22.95
CA PRO A 179 -15.96 -16.18 22.31
C PRO A 179 -15.00 -16.02 21.13
N SER A 180 -14.29 -17.10 20.77
CA SER A 180 -13.45 -17.12 19.56
C SER A 180 -14.33 -16.96 18.34
N GLY A 181 -13.82 -16.31 17.30
CA GLY A 181 -14.60 -16.04 16.10
C GLY A 181 -14.21 -14.73 15.42
N VAL A 182 -15.03 -14.34 14.45
CA VAL A 182 -14.85 -13.14 13.66
C VAL A 182 -15.69 -12.01 14.25
N TYR A 183 -15.07 -10.83 14.34
CA TYR A 183 -15.71 -9.58 14.76
C TYR A 183 -15.39 -8.48 13.75
N TYR A 184 -16.18 -7.42 13.73
CA TYR A 184 -15.93 -6.23 12.93
C TYR A 184 -15.69 -5.05 13.86
N LEU A 185 -14.49 -4.47 13.80
CA LEU A 185 -14.14 -3.25 14.49
C LEU A 185 -14.47 -2.07 13.60
N ARG A 186 -15.35 -1.19 14.05
CA ARG A 186 -15.69 0.06 13.42
C ARG A 186 -15.07 1.22 14.20
N LEU A 187 -14.34 2.07 13.50
CA LEU A 187 -13.94 3.39 13.99
C LEU A 187 -14.78 4.45 13.29
N ARG A 188 -15.33 5.40 14.05
CA ARG A 188 -16.14 6.50 13.52
C ARG A 188 -15.60 7.83 14.03
N SER A 189 -15.50 8.83 13.15
CA SER A 189 -15.27 10.23 13.51
C SER A 189 -16.16 11.10 12.64
N GLY A 190 -17.12 11.80 13.26
CA GLY A 190 -18.15 12.56 12.56
C GLY A 190 -18.85 11.77 11.45
N LYS A 191 -18.66 12.17 10.19
CA LYS A 191 -19.27 11.53 9.00
C LYS A 191 -18.46 10.39 8.41
N THR A 192 -17.20 10.21 8.84
CA THR A 192 -16.31 9.21 8.29
C THR A 192 -16.26 7.99 9.21
N GLN A 193 -16.19 6.80 8.61
CA GLN A 193 -16.02 5.54 9.33
C GLN A 193 -15.12 4.59 8.55
N GLU A 194 -14.44 3.71 9.28
CA GLU A 194 -13.69 2.60 8.72
C GLU A 194 -13.98 1.33 9.52
N VAL A 195 -14.00 0.19 8.83
CA VAL A 195 -14.29 -1.11 9.43
C VAL A 195 -13.18 -2.09 9.07
N ILE A 196 -12.63 -2.77 10.07
CA ILE A 196 -11.69 -3.88 9.87
C ILE A 196 -12.20 -5.16 10.51
N LYS A 197 -11.85 -6.30 9.90
CA LYS A 197 -12.11 -7.63 10.43
C LYS A 197 -11.14 -7.95 11.57
N LEU A 198 -11.66 -8.43 12.69
CA LEU A 198 -10.90 -8.97 13.81
C LEU A 198 -11.13 -10.48 13.90
N VAL A 199 -10.06 -11.24 14.13
CA VAL A 199 -10.11 -12.70 14.31
C VAL A 199 -9.59 -13.04 15.71
N VAL A 200 -10.49 -13.47 16.58
CA VAL A 200 -10.15 -13.93 17.94
C VAL A 200 -9.97 -15.44 17.90
N VAL A 201 -8.78 -15.90 18.28
CA VAL A 201 -8.47 -17.32 18.43
C VAL A 201 -8.20 -17.60 19.91
N ARG A 202 -8.61 -18.76 20.40
CA ARG A 202 -8.24 -19.25 21.73
C ARG A 202 -7.43 -20.52 21.58
#